data_AF-A0A2E0L5M7-F1
#
_entry.id   AF-A0A2E0L5M7-F1
#
_cell.length_a   1.000
_cell.length_b   1.000
_cell.length_c   1.000
_cell.angle_alpha   90.00
_cell.angle_beta   90.00
_cell.angle_gamma   90.00
#
_symmetry.space_group_name_H-M   'P 1'
#
loop_
_entity.id
_entity.type
_entity.pdbx_description
1 polymer ?
#
loop_
_entity_poly.entity_id
_entity_poly.type
_entity_poly.pdbx_seq_one_letter_code
_entity_poly.pdbx_strand_id
1 'polypeptide(L)'
;MIRRWLLILTVTITLLLTLPILLIRAQPYDGGHLGMFLGQSEHCRAPCLMGIRPGSTTLAQALAILRANDAIEHVQVENYYNGQSVFWRWKEGEPDFRHYAFRTDSDNTVIRPVMPSSITLGEVFLTLGEPAQVTAAISNEYQPRAIVMLAYPQRATYLLVGLDRCDIEQDQFWHMYHESGLYSSFYVGFGEPGFIRIVPHTHVTLDQTAWANQLRDFCRTM
;
A
#
# COMPACT_ATOMS: atom_id res chain seq x y z
N MET A 1 40.13 -28.95 32.43
CA MET A 1 40.26 -28.76 30.96
C MET A 1 38.94 -28.85 30.21
N ILE A 2 38.10 -29.86 30.47
CA ILE A 2 36.79 -30.08 29.79
C ILE A 2 35.87 -28.85 29.81
N ARG A 3 35.74 -28.16 30.96
CA ARG A 3 34.90 -26.96 31.11
C ARG A 3 35.27 -25.81 30.15
N ARG A 4 36.54 -25.65 29.81
CA ARG A 4 37.01 -24.60 28.89
C ARG A 4 36.63 -24.91 27.44
N TRP A 5 36.71 -26.18 27.04
CA TRP A 5 36.32 -26.64 25.71
C TRP A 5 34.83 -26.50 25.46
N LEU A 6 34.01 -26.87 26.45
CA LEU A 6 32.56 -26.68 26.38
C LEU A 6 32.19 -25.21 26.17
N LEU A 7 32.81 -24.29 26.92
CA LEU A 7 32.54 -22.86 26.77
C LEU A 7 32.89 -22.35 25.36
N ILE A 8 34.07 -22.73 24.83
CA ILE A 8 34.49 -22.34 23.48
C ILE A 8 33.52 -22.86 22.43
N LEU A 9 33.09 -24.11 22.54
CA LEU A 9 32.16 -24.72 21.59
C LEU A 9 30.79 -24.03 21.62
N THR A 10 30.26 -23.77 22.82
CA THR A 10 28.98 -23.05 22.97
C THR A 10 29.04 -21.65 22.36
N VAL A 11 30.07 -20.85 22.67
CA VAL A 11 30.23 -19.50 22.11
C VAL A 11 30.34 -19.54 20.60
N THR A 12 31.10 -20.50 20.05
CA THR A 12 31.28 -20.64 18.60
C THR A 12 29.97 -20.97 17.89
N ILE A 13 29.18 -21.90 18.44
CA ILE A 13 27.86 -22.27 17.88
C ILE A 13 26.89 -21.09 17.99
N THR A 14 26.84 -20.40 19.13
CA THR A 14 25.99 -19.21 19.29
C THR A 14 26.37 -18.13 18.29
N LEU A 15 27.66 -17.88 18.09
CA LEU A 15 28.14 -16.91 17.10
C LEU A 15 27.75 -17.35 15.68
N LEU A 16 27.94 -18.63 15.33
CA LEU A 16 27.62 -19.18 14.02
C LEU A 16 26.12 -19.07 13.68
N LEU A 17 25.24 -19.21 14.68
CA LEU A 17 23.79 -19.12 14.49
C LEU A 17 23.26 -17.68 14.53
N THR A 18 23.82 -16.82 15.37
CA THR A 18 23.34 -15.43 15.52
C THR A 18 23.89 -14.49 14.45
N LEU A 19 25.12 -14.71 13.97
CA LEU A 19 25.75 -13.89 12.93
C LEU A 19 24.91 -13.78 11.64
N PRO A 20 24.41 -14.87 11.02
CA PRO A 20 23.61 -14.75 9.80
C PRO A 20 22.29 -14.02 10.06
N ILE A 21 21.65 -14.22 11.21
CA ILE A 21 20.40 -13.53 11.57
C ILE A 21 20.64 -12.03 11.71
N LEU A 22 21.74 -11.64 12.36
CA LEU A 22 22.15 -10.24 12.48
C LEU A 22 22.49 -9.63 11.13
N LEU A 23 23.17 -10.37 10.24
CA LEU A 23 23.47 -9.91 8.88
C LEU A 23 22.20 -9.70 8.06
N ILE A 24 21.23 -10.62 8.12
CA ILE A 24 19.94 -10.47 7.42
C ILE A 24 19.17 -9.25 7.96
N ARG A 25 19.14 -9.05 9.28
CA ARG A 25 18.48 -7.88 9.88
C ARG A 25 19.22 -6.57 9.65
N ALA A 26 20.53 -6.62 9.43
CA ALA A 26 21.35 -5.45 9.16
C ALA A 26 21.29 -5.02 7.69
N GLN A 27 20.86 -5.90 6.77
CA GLN A 27 20.62 -5.52 5.40
C GLN A 27 19.36 -4.64 5.34
N PRO A 28 19.47 -3.37 4.91
CA PRO A 28 18.28 -2.57 4.66
C PRO A 28 17.46 -3.28 3.59
N TYR A 29 16.17 -3.46 3.85
CA TYR A 29 15.26 -4.02 2.87
C TYR A 29 15.22 -3.07 1.67
N ASP A 30 15.79 -3.51 0.54
CA ASP A 30 15.76 -2.76 -0.71
C ASP A 30 14.38 -2.93 -1.35
N GLY A 31 13.41 -2.20 -0.83
CA GLY A 31 12.05 -2.15 -1.35
C GLY A 31 11.95 -1.27 -2.59
N GLY A 32 12.88 -1.36 -3.54
CA GLY A 32 13.14 -0.36 -4.61
C GLY A 32 11.88 0.25 -5.25
N HIS A 33 10.90 -0.59 -5.61
CA HIS A 33 9.64 -0.11 -6.22
C HIS A 33 8.71 0.61 -5.24
N LEU A 34 8.56 0.08 -4.02
CA LEU A 34 7.80 0.71 -2.95
C LEU A 34 8.47 2.01 -2.48
N GLY A 35 9.79 2.02 -2.37
CA GLY A 35 10.59 3.18 -1.98
C GLY A 35 10.50 4.32 -2.98
N MET A 36 10.49 4.02 -4.28
CA MET A 36 10.24 5.03 -5.32
C MET A 36 8.84 5.65 -5.20
N PHE A 37 7.85 4.86 -4.82
CA PHE A 37 6.48 5.33 -4.74
C PHE A 37 6.15 6.06 -3.42
N LEU A 38 6.62 5.49 -2.31
CA LEU A 38 6.40 6.00 -0.94
C LEU A 38 7.47 6.99 -0.52
N GLY A 39 8.49 7.17 -1.34
CA GLY A 39 9.63 8.03 -1.09
C GLY A 39 9.15 9.44 -0.82
N GLN A 40 9.40 9.90 0.42
CA GLN A 40 9.30 11.32 0.73
C GLN A 40 10.43 12.00 -0.04
N SER A 41 10.13 12.60 -1.19
CA SER A 41 11.00 13.65 -1.70
C SER A 41 11.16 14.70 -0.59
N GLU A 42 12.34 15.25 -0.35
CA GLU A 42 12.59 16.26 0.69
C GLU A 42 11.61 17.46 0.61
N HIS A 43 10.98 17.66 -0.55
CA HIS A 43 10.01 18.71 -0.83
C HIS A 43 8.55 18.28 -0.74
N CYS A 44 8.23 17.11 -0.19
CA CYS A 44 6.86 16.65 -0.02
C CYS A 44 6.65 16.01 1.36
N ARG A 45 5.83 16.66 2.21
CA ARG A 45 5.34 16.06 3.47
C ARG A 45 4.42 14.85 3.24
N ALA A 46 4.00 14.65 2.00
CA ALA A 46 3.09 13.62 1.52
C ALA A 46 3.81 12.62 0.60
N PRO A 47 3.27 11.41 0.40
CA PRO A 47 3.60 10.62 -0.77
C PRO A 47 3.23 11.45 -2.02
N CYS A 48 4.25 11.93 -2.73
CA CYS A 48 4.10 12.68 -3.97
C CYS A 48 4.39 11.73 -5.13
N LEU A 49 3.42 11.53 -6.02
CA LEU A 49 3.65 10.71 -7.21
C LEU A 49 4.25 11.59 -8.31
N MET A 50 5.57 11.49 -8.53
CA MET A 50 6.28 12.31 -9.53
C MET A 50 6.05 13.83 -9.35
N GLY A 51 5.86 14.29 -8.12
CA GLY A 51 5.56 15.69 -7.81
C GLY A 51 4.06 16.06 -7.90
N ILE A 52 3.18 15.14 -8.28
CA ILE A 52 1.73 15.30 -8.16
C ILE A 52 1.37 15.20 -6.67
N ARG A 53 0.82 16.29 -6.13
CA ARG A 53 0.39 16.44 -4.73
C ARG A 53 -1.13 16.28 -4.63
N PRO A 54 -1.62 15.18 -4.03
CA PRO A 54 -3.05 15.02 -3.79
C PRO A 54 -3.63 16.19 -2.98
N GLY A 55 -4.80 16.68 -3.39
CA GLY A 55 -5.47 17.84 -2.79
C GLY A 55 -4.87 19.21 -3.12
N SER A 56 -3.80 19.28 -3.92
CA SER A 56 -3.20 20.58 -4.33
C SER A 56 -2.87 20.67 -5.81
N THR A 57 -2.58 19.55 -6.46
CA THR A 57 -2.31 19.50 -7.90
C THR A 57 -3.62 19.41 -8.67
N THR A 58 -3.85 20.36 -9.56
CA THR A 58 -5.01 20.32 -10.46
C THR A 58 -4.82 19.24 -11.53
N LEU A 59 -5.90 18.80 -12.15
CA LEU A 59 -5.88 17.85 -13.25
C LEU A 59 -4.99 18.33 -14.40
N ALA A 60 -5.08 19.61 -14.76
CA ALA A 60 -4.27 20.20 -15.82
C ALA A 60 -2.77 20.13 -15.49
N GLN A 61 -2.40 20.43 -14.24
CA GLN A 61 -1.02 20.31 -13.78
C GLN A 61 -0.56 18.85 -13.76
N ALA A 62 -1.39 17.92 -13.27
CA ALA A 62 -1.08 16.51 -13.25
C ALA A 62 -0.86 15.96 -14.67
N LEU A 63 -1.72 16.31 -15.62
CA LEU A 63 -1.56 15.94 -17.04
C LEU A 63 -0.29 16.53 -17.65
N ALA A 64 0.07 17.78 -17.30
CA ALA A 64 1.32 18.39 -17.75
C ALA A 64 2.54 17.62 -17.20
N ILE A 65 2.53 17.26 -15.91
CA ILE A 65 3.59 16.46 -15.28
C ILE A 65 3.70 15.09 -15.94
N LEU A 66 2.58 14.39 -16.14
CA LEU A 66 2.59 13.06 -16.76
C LEU A 66 3.10 13.12 -18.21
N ARG A 67 2.63 14.08 -19.01
CA ARG A 67 3.01 14.21 -20.43
C ARG A 67 4.46 14.67 -20.61
N ALA A 68 5.02 15.36 -19.63
CA ALA A 68 6.41 15.78 -19.64
C ALA A 68 7.38 14.69 -19.16
N ASN A 69 6.87 13.56 -18.64
CA ASN A 69 7.71 12.49 -18.13
C ASN A 69 8.08 11.50 -19.25
N ASP A 70 9.38 11.39 -19.55
CA ASP A 70 9.90 10.54 -20.62
C ASP A 70 9.71 9.03 -20.39
N ALA A 71 9.39 8.59 -19.18
CA ALA A 71 9.09 7.18 -18.89
C ALA A 71 7.61 6.83 -19.13
N ILE A 72 6.74 7.82 -19.35
CA ILE A 72 5.32 7.61 -19.64
C ILE A 72 5.11 7.52 -21.16
N GLU A 73 4.44 6.46 -21.60
CA GLU A 73 4.16 6.20 -23.01
C GLU A 73 2.81 6.78 -23.44
N HIS A 74 1.78 6.62 -22.60
CA HIS A 74 0.42 7.01 -22.94
C HIS A 74 -0.32 7.60 -21.74
N VAL A 75 -1.13 8.64 -21.97
CA VAL A 75 -2.01 9.26 -20.98
C VAL A 75 -3.40 9.42 -21.59
N GLN A 76 -4.40 8.85 -20.95
CA GLN A 76 -5.81 8.88 -21.33
C GLN A 76 -6.63 9.54 -20.22
N VAL A 77 -7.66 10.31 -20.58
CA VAL A 77 -8.60 10.89 -19.63
C VAL A 77 -9.98 10.33 -19.94
N GLU A 78 -10.65 9.82 -18.93
CA GLU A 78 -12.01 9.31 -19.03
C GLU A 78 -12.94 10.10 -18.10
N ASN A 79 -14.12 10.43 -18.59
CA ASN A 79 -15.13 11.13 -17.82
C ASN A 79 -16.06 10.12 -17.16
N TYR A 80 -16.18 10.19 -15.84
CA TYR A 80 -17.15 9.42 -15.05
C TYR A 80 -18.23 10.36 -14.49
N TYR A 81 -19.34 9.80 -14.02
CA TYR A 81 -20.45 10.59 -13.45
C TYR A 81 -20.01 11.50 -12.28
N ASN A 82 -18.91 11.16 -11.62
CA ASN A 82 -18.46 11.74 -10.36
C ASN A 82 -17.00 12.23 -10.41
N GLY A 83 -16.56 12.68 -11.58
CA GLY A 83 -15.24 13.27 -11.82
C GLY A 83 -14.55 12.73 -13.07
N GLN A 84 -13.28 13.08 -13.23
CA GLN A 84 -12.44 12.54 -14.30
C GLN A 84 -11.46 11.53 -13.71
N SER A 85 -11.19 10.47 -14.45
CA SER A 85 -10.11 9.53 -14.17
C SER A 85 -9.03 9.68 -15.23
N VAL A 86 -7.79 9.84 -14.81
CA VAL A 86 -6.64 9.89 -15.72
C VAL A 86 -5.91 8.57 -15.66
N PHE A 87 -5.86 7.87 -16.77
CA PHE A 87 -5.09 6.66 -16.94
C PHE A 87 -3.76 6.94 -17.62
N TRP A 88 -2.70 6.24 -17.21
CA TRP A 88 -1.45 6.26 -17.95
C TRP A 88 -0.75 4.91 -17.94
N ARG A 89 0.18 4.75 -18.88
CA ARG A 89 1.00 3.55 -19.08
C ARG A 89 2.45 3.97 -19.22
N TRP A 90 3.36 3.23 -18.60
CA TRP A 90 4.80 3.42 -18.75
C TRP A 90 5.31 2.81 -20.06
N LYS A 91 6.48 3.26 -20.52
CA LYS A 91 7.21 2.63 -21.62
C LYS A 91 7.70 1.24 -21.21
N GLU A 92 7.97 0.36 -22.17
CA GLU A 92 8.51 -0.99 -21.90
C GLU A 92 9.80 -0.93 -21.05
N GLY A 93 9.91 -1.82 -20.07
CA GLY A 93 11.04 -1.91 -19.15
C GLY A 93 10.88 -1.16 -17.83
N GLU A 94 9.83 -0.33 -17.72
CA GLU A 94 9.40 0.32 -16.47
C GLU A 94 8.34 -0.55 -15.76
N PRO A 95 8.12 -0.38 -14.45
CA PRO A 95 7.61 -1.46 -13.59
C PRO A 95 6.21 -1.97 -14.00
N ASP A 96 5.94 -3.25 -13.70
CA ASP A 96 4.78 -4.08 -14.12
C ASP A 96 3.43 -3.61 -13.57
N PHE A 97 3.11 -2.35 -13.84
CA PHE A 97 1.91 -1.68 -13.41
C PHE A 97 1.12 -1.33 -14.65
N ARG A 98 0.10 -2.15 -14.95
CA ARG A 98 -0.58 -2.15 -16.25
C ARG A 98 -1.43 -0.91 -16.47
N HIS A 99 -2.02 -0.39 -15.40
CA HIS A 99 -2.88 0.78 -15.44
C HIS A 99 -2.67 1.59 -14.17
N TYR A 100 -2.75 2.90 -14.31
CA TYR A 100 -2.85 3.78 -13.17
C TYR A 100 -4.07 4.63 -13.34
N ALA A 101 -4.64 5.11 -12.25
CA ALA A 101 -5.67 6.12 -12.31
C ALA A 101 -5.35 7.21 -11.30
N PHE A 102 -5.63 8.47 -11.60
CA PHE A 102 -6.06 9.36 -10.53
C PHE A 102 -7.45 9.88 -10.78
N ARG A 103 -8.20 10.02 -9.68
CA ARG A 103 -9.52 10.60 -9.68
C ARG A 103 -9.48 12.04 -9.23
N THR A 104 -10.28 12.87 -9.88
CA THR A 104 -10.46 14.28 -9.51
C THR A 104 -11.75 14.51 -8.73
N ASP A 105 -11.78 15.58 -7.94
CA ASP A 105 -13.01 16.11 -7.33
C ASP A 105 -13.76 17.02 -8.32
N SER A 106 -14.83 17.66 -7.83
CA SER A 106 -15.60 18.64 -8.59
C SER A 106 -14.79 19.86 -9.01
N ASP A 107 -13.70 20.17 -8.31
CA ASP A 107 -12.81 21.30 -8.58
C ASP A 107 -11.64 20.91 -9.50
N ASN A 108 -11.69 19.70 -10.08
CA ASN A 108 -10.64 19.11 -10.89
C ASN A 108 -9.29 19.01 -10.16
N THR A 109 -9.30 18.85 -8.83
CA THR A 109 -8.09 18.59 -8.05
C THR A 109 -7.87 17.09 -7.94
N VAL A 110 -6.63 16.64 -8.11
CA VAL A 110 -6.28 15.22 -7.96
C VAL A 110 -6.52 14.82 -6.50
N ILE A 111 -7.47 13.91 -6.29
CA ILE A 111 -7.79 13.40 -4.95
C ILE A 111 -6.89 12.22 -4.63
N ARG A 112 -6.72 11.31 -5.61
CA ARG A 112 -6.30 9.95 -5.30
C ARG A 112 -5.59 9.28 -6.47
N PRO A 113 -4.30 8.94 -6.36
CA PRO A 113 -3.69 7.93 -7.20
C PRO A 113 -4.20 6.53 -6.81
N VAL A 114 -4.53 5.71 -7.80
CA VAL A 114 -4.90 4.30 -7.69
C VAL A 114 -4.00 3.54 -8.62
N MET A 115 -3.38 2.49 -8.12
CA MET A 115 -2.43 1.73 -8.90
C MET A 115 -2.64 0.26 -8.56
N PRO A 116 -3.10 -0.58 -9.48
CA PRO A 116 -2.81 -1.99 -9.40
C PRO A 116 -1.31 -2.17 -9.23
N SER A 117 -0.92 -2.97 -8.24
CA SER A 117 0.48 -3.20 -7.92
C SER A 117 0.72 -4.70 -7.75
N SER A 118 1.87 -5.18 -8.20
CA SER A 118 2.31 -6.54 -7.92
C SER A 118 2.94 -6.67 -6.52
N ILE A 119 2.91 -5.60 -5.73
CA ILE A 119 3.49 -5.57 -4.40
C ILE A 119 2.64 -6.43 -3.50
N THR A 120 3.27 -7.42 -2.89
CA THR A 120 2.64 -8.32 -1.94
C THR A 120 2.53 -7.67 -0.56
N LEU A 121 1.62 -8.19 0.26
CA LEU A 121 1.36 -7.59 1.57
C LEU A 121 2.56 -7.78 2.50
N GLY A 122 3.31 -8.87 2.32
CA GLY A 122 4.58 -9.08 3.01
C GLY A 122 5.59 -7.96 2.69
N GLU A 123 5.74 -7.58 1.43
CA GLU A 123 6.66 -6.51 1.03
C GLU A 123 6.26 -5.15 1.60
N VAL A 124 4.95 -4.87 1.66
CA VAL A 124 4.41 -3.70 2.35
C VAL A 124 4.84 -3.68 3.81
N PHE A 125 4.63 -4.78 4.55
CA PHE A 125 4.96 -4.86 5.97
C PHE A 125 6.47 -4.78 6.23
N LEU A 126 7.28 -5.41 5.37
CA LEU A 126 8.73 -5.34 5.46
C LEU A 126 9.26 -3.92 5.20
N THR A 127 8.60 -3.17 4.32
CA THR A 127 9.04 -1.80 3.93
C THR A 127 8.51 -0.72 4.87
N LEU A 128 7.24 -0.81 5.25
CA LEU A 128 6.54 0.22 6.03
C LEU A 128 6.55 -0.07 7.53
N GLY A 129 6.80 -1.31 7.94
CA GLY A 129 6.60 -1.81 9.29
C GLY A 129 5.15 -2.21 9.54
N GLU A 130 4.80 -2.40 10.82
CA GLU A 130 3.43 -2.70 11.22
C GLU A 130 2.55 -1.45 11.13
N PRO A 131 1.32 -1.56 10.60
CA PRO A 131 0.37 -0.46 10.58
C PRO A 131 -0.16 -0.15 11.97
N ALA A 132 -0.43 1.13 12.24
CA ALA A 132 -1.03 1.57 13.52
C ALA A 132 -2.51 1.18 13.62
N GLN A 133 -3.17 0.85 12.51
CA GLN A 133 -4.53 0.37 12.52
C GLN A 133 -4.79 -0.50 11.30
N VAL A 134 -5.56 -1.58 11.50
CA VAL A 134 -6.10 -2.41 10.44
C VAL A 134 -7.62 -2.39 10.52
N THR A 135 -8.28 -2.06 9.42
CA THR A 135 -9.74 -2.07 9.32
C THR A 135 -10.13 -2.89 8.11
N ALA A 136 -11.09 -3.81 8.27
CA ALA A 136 -11.68 -4.51 7.15
C ALA A 136 -13.09 -3.98 6.89
N ALA A 137 -13.46 -3.92 5.61
CA ALA A 137 -14.80 -3.57 5.15
C ALA A 137 -15.18 -4.46 3.96
N ILE A 138 -16.49 -4.60 3.72
CA ILE A 138 -17.01 -5.30 2.54
C ILE A 138 -17.50 -4.26 1.55
N SER A 139 -17.09 -4.41 0.29
CA SER A 139 -17.62 -3.65 -0.83
C SER A 139 -18.53 -4.53 -1.68
N ASN A 140 -19.80 -4.17 -1.79
CA ASN A 140 -20.79 -4.88 -2.62
C ASN A 140 -20.99 -4.25 -4.02
N GLU A 141 -20.25 -3.20 -4.36
CA GLU A 141 -20.59 -2.30 -5.48
C GLU A 141 -20.39 -2.94 -6.87
N TYR A 142 -19.51 -3.93 -7.00
CA TYR A 142 -19.22 -4.58 -8.30
C TYR A 142 -19.03 -6.10 -8.20
N GLN A 143 -18.36 -6.57 -7.15
CA GLN A 143 -18.31 -7.96 -6.67
C GLN A 143 -18.02 -7.90 -5.16
N PRO A 144 -18.56 -8.82 -4.34
CA PRO A 144 -18.25 -8.85 -2.91
C PRO A 144 -16.75 -9.06 -2.74
N ARG A 145 -16.05 -8.00 -2.36
CA ARG A 145 -14.62 -8.01 -2.06
C ARG A 145 -14.39 -7.47 -0.67
N ALA A 146 -13.48 -8.11 0.06
CA ALA A 146 -13.01 -7.55 1.32
C ALA A 146 -11.97 -6.46 0.99
N ILE A 147 -12.13 -5.29 1.59
CA ILE A 147 -11.19 -4.19 1.51
C ILE A 147 -10.53 -4.06 2.87
N VAL A 148 -9.22 -4.26 2.91
CA VAL A 148 -8.42 -4.09 4.13
C VAL A 148 -7.70 -2.75 4.05
N MET A 149 -7.99 -1.88 5.00
CA MET A 149 -7.32 -0.60 5.19
C MET A 149 -6.21 -0.74 6.24
N LEU A 150 -4.97 -0.41 5.85
CA LEU A 150 -3.81 -0.36 6.74
C LEU A 150 -3.39 1.09 6.93
N ALA A 151 -3.48 1.62 8.14
CA ALA A 151 -3.13 3.01 8.43
C ALA A 151 -1.69 3.14 8.94
N TYR A 152 -0.93 4.06 8.34
CA TYR A 152 0.44 4.43 8.72
C TYR A 152 0.49 5.94 9.04
N PRO A 153 -0.11 6.37 10.17
CA PRO A 153 -0.20 7.79 10.53
C PRO A 153 1.15 8.49 10.61
N GLN A 154 2.20 7.78 11.05
CA GLN A 154 3.58 8.26 11.10
C GLN A 154 4.15 8.64 9.72
N ARG A 155 3.54 8.16 8.64
CA ARG A 155 3.88 8.48 7.24
C ARG A 155 2.77 9.25 6.53
N ALA A 156 1.71 9.67 7.23
CA ALA A 156 0.53 10.32 6.68
C ALA A 156 -0.06 9.58 5.46
N THR A 157 -0.14 8.25 5.55
CA THR A 157 -0.64 7.40 4.46
C THR A 157 -1.46 6.23 4.99
N TYR A 158 -2.33 5.69 4.15
CA TYR A 158 -2.93 4.38 4.34
C TYR A 158 -2.86 3.57 3.04
N LEU A 159 -3.03 2.27 3.17
CA LEU A 159 -3.12 1.33 2.05
C LEU A 159 -4.51 0.73 2.08
N LEU A 160 -5.17 0.63 0.93
CA LEU A 160 -6.30 -0.28 0.79
C LEU A 160 -5.88 -1.45 -0.08
N VAL A 161 -6.07 -2.64 0.48
CA VAL A 161 -5.84 -3.92 -0.15
C VAL A 161 -7.20 -4.50 -0.50
N GLY A 162 -7.48 -4.63 -1.79
CA GLY A 162 -8.63 -5.38 -2.26
C GLY A 162 -8.32 -6.88 -2.23
N LEU A 163 -9.21 -7.67 -1.62
CA LEU A 163 -9.17 -9.12 -1.62
C LEU A 163 -10.34 -9.61 -2.46
N ASP A 164 -10.04 -10.16 -3.64
CA ASP A 164 -11.05 -10.66 -4.58
C ASP A 164 -11.74 -11.93 -4.09
N ARG A 165 -11.11 -12.64 -3.15
CA ARG A 165 -11.68 -13.83 -2.53
C ARG A 165 -11.42 -13.88 -1.03
N CYS A 166 -12.29 -14.59 -0.34
CA CYS A 166 -12.30 -14.78 1.10
C CYS A 166 -11.71 -16.14 1.53
N ASP A 167 -11.36 -17.01 0.58
CA ASP A 167 -10.85 -18.38 0.76
C ASP A 167 -9.32 -18.45 0.77
N ILE A 168 -8.68 -17.54 1.50
CA ILE A 168 -7.23 -17.38 1.46
C ILE A 168 -6.57 -18.19 2.58
N GLU A 169 -5.66 -19.09 2.21
CA GLU A 169 -4.79 -19.78 3.17
C GLU A 169 -3.76 -18.83 3.79
N GLN A 170 -3.36 -19.07 5.04
CA GLN A 170 -2.55 -18.12 5.81
C GLN A 170 -1.17 -17.83 5.18
N ASP A 171 -0.59 -18.81 4.51
CA ASP A 171 0.67 -18.69 3.78
C ASP A 171 0.47 -17.90 2.47
N GLN A 172 -0.65 -18.13 1.77
CA GLN A 172 -0.98 -17.40 0.55
C GLN A 172 -1.27 -15.93 0.82
N PHE A 173 -1.80 -15.61 2.00
CA PHE A 173 -2.19 -14.25 2.37
C PHE A 173 -1.05 -13.22 2.17
N TRP A 174 0.18 -13.60 2.50
CA TRP A 174 1.35 -12.74 2.37
C TRP A 174 1.86 -12.63 0.94
N HIS A 175 1.49 -13.55 0.07
CA HIS A 175 1.95 -13.66 -1.33
C HIS A 175 0.90 -13.23 -2.35
N MET A 176 -0.32 -12.93 -1.94
CA MET A 176 -1.34 -12.48 -2.87
C MET A 176 -0.96 -11.16 -3.51
N TYR A 177 -0.94 -11.17 -4.84
CA TYR A 177 -1.06 -9.96 -5.64
C TYR A 177 -2.44 -9.35 -5.38
N HIS A 178 -2.48 -8.05 -5.18
CA HIS A 178 -3.72 -7.33 -4.92
C HIS A 178 -3.69 -6.03 -5.71
N GLU A 179 -4.85 -5.54 -6.12
CA GLU A 179 -4.96 -4.15 -6.54
C GLU A 179 -4.73 -3.26 -5.31
N SER A 180 -3.46 -3.00 -5.00
CA SER A 180 -3.07 -2.15 -3.87
C SER A 180 -3.15 -0.69 -4.30
N GLY A 181 -4.31 -0.08 -4.14
CA GLY A 181 -4.34 1.38 -4.16
C GLY A 181 -3.43 1.92 -3.06
N LEU A 182 -2.63 2.92 -3.38
CA LEU A 182 -1.86 3.65 -2.39
C LEU A 182 -2.58 4.94 -2.10
N TYR A 183 -3.02 5.13 -0.87
CA TYR A 183 -3.93 6.19 -0.50
C TYR A 183 -3.22 7.12 0.47
N SER A 184 -2.73 8.24 -0.02
CA SER A 184 -2.49 9.37 0.86
C SER A 184 -3.77 10.19 0.92
N SER A 185 -4.66 9.90 1.88
CA SER A 185 -5.60 10.95 2.28
C SER A 185 -4.79 11.94 3.09
N PHE A 186 -4.41 13.03 2.45
CA PHE A 186 -4.36 14.29 3.15
C PHE A 186 -5.81 14.77 3.34
N TYR A 187 -6.63 13.98 4.02
CA TYR A 187 -7.79 14.52 4.70
C TYR A 187 -7.32 14.87 6.11
N VAL A 188 -6.77 16.08 6.23
CA VAL A 188 -6.76 16.81 7.50
C VAL A 188 -8.21 17.19 7.77
N GLY A 189 -8.98 16.21 8.24
CA GLY A 189 -10.43 16.31 8.32
C GLY A 189 -11.05 14.99 8.73
N PHE A 190 -10.74 14.51 9.93
CA PHE A 190 -11.71 13.72 10.69
C PHE A 190 -12.94 14.62 10.91
N GLY A 191 -13.90 14.65 9.98
CA GLY A 191 -15.06 15.53 10.11
C GLY A 191 -16.09 15.56 8.99
N GLU A 192 -15.76 15.26 7.72
CA GLU A 192 -16.76 15.37 6.63
C GLU A 192 -17.05 14.01 5.94
N PRO A 193 -18.29 13.49 6.03
CA PRO A 193 -18.69 12.16 5.58
C PRO A 193 -19.03 12.17 4.09
N GLY A 194 -18.02 12.19 3.22
CA GLY A 194 -18.25 12.43 1.78
C GLY A 194 -18.12 11.23 0.85
N PHE A 195 -16.96 10.56 0.83
CA PHE A 195 -16.54 9.93 -0.43
C PHE A 195 -16.16 8.45 -0.39
N ILE A 196 -16.20 7.83 0.78
CA ILE A 196 -16.42 6.39 0.86
C ILE A 196 -17.57 6.21 1.84
N ARG A 197 -18.79 6.04 1.32
CA ARG A 197 -19.92 5.62 2.13
C ARG A 197 -19.73 4.13 2.41
N ILE A 198 -18.73 3.82 3.23
CA ILE A 198 -18.61 2.48 3.75
C ILE A 198 -19.83 2.31 4.66
N VAL A 199 -20.66 1.34 4.33
CA VAL A 199 -21.94 1.15 5.01
C VAL A 199 -21.62 0.89 6.50
N PRO A 200 -22.17 1.66 7.46
CA PRO A 200 -21.76 1.63 8.87
C PRO A 200 -21.84 0.27 9.57
N HIS A 201 -22.45 -0.74 8.94
CA HIS A 201 -22.78 -2.02 9.55
C HIS A 201 -21.77 -3.15 9.26
N THR A 202 -20.69 -2.92 8.51
CA THR A 202 -19.70 -3.99 8.17
C THR A 202 -18.25 -3.56 8.38
N HIS A 203 -17.99 -2.76 9.41
CA HIS A 203 -16.62 -2.45 9.82
C HIS A 203 -16.19 -3.31 10.99
N VAL A 204 -15.01 -3.91 10.87
CA VAL A 204 -14.34 -4.54 12.00
C VAL A 204 -12.95 -3.94 12.10
N THR A 205 -12.65 -3.33 13.25
CA THR A 205 -11.28 -2.99 13.61
C THR A 205 -10.61 -4.26 14.09
N LEU A 206 -9.50 -4.62 13.46
CA LEU A 206 -8.80 -5.86 13.75
C LEU A 206 -7.66 -5.60 14.75
N ASP A 207 -7.43 -6.56 15.62
CA ASP A 207 -6.30 -6.57 16.56
C ASP A 207 -4.98 -6.71 15.78
N GLN A 208 -4.02 -5.82 16.00
CA GLN A 208 -2.76 -5.79 15.24
C GLN A 208 -1.92 -7.06 15.31
N THR A 209 -2.06 -7.89 16.36
CA THR A 209 -1.31 -9.13 16.51
C THR A 209 -2.04 -10.35 15.96
N ALA A 210 -3.37 -10.26 15.81
CA ALA A 210 -4.23 -11.35 15.40
C ALA A 210 -5.06 -11.07 14.12
N TRP A 211 -4.86 -9.92 13.48
CA TRP A 211 -5.73 -9.43 12.42
C TRP A 211 -5.82 -10.38 11.23
N ALA A 212 -4.76 -11.11 10.87
CA ALA A 212 -4.82 -12.08 9.78
C ALA A 212 -5.84 -13.21 10.05
N ASN A 213 -5.93 -13.66 11.31
CA ASN A 213 -6.93 -14.66 11.72
C ASN A 213 -8.32 -14.04 11.81
N GLN A 214 -8.44 -12.83 12.37
CA GLN A 214 -9.73 -12.14 12.46
C GLN A 214 -10.29 -11.76 11.09
N LEU A 215 -9.43 -11.40 10.14
CA LEU A 215 -9.80 -11.14 8.76
C LEU A 215 -10.33 -12.42 8.09
N ARG A 216 -9.69 -13.57 8.35
CA ARG A 216 -10.16 -14.87 7.89
C ARG A 216 -11.53 -15.21 8.45
N ASP A 217 -11.73 -15.00 9.75
CA ASP A 217 -13.03 -15.24 10.39
C ASP A 217 -14.10 -14.28 9.86
N PHE A 218 -13.76 -13.01 9.67
CA PHE A 218 -14.61 -12.03 9.00
C PHE A 218 -14.98 -12.47 7.58
N CYS A 219 -14.02 -12.99 6.83
CA CYS A 219 -14.20 -13.56 5.49
C CYS A 219 -15.09 -14.81 5.49
N ARG A 220 -15.06 -15.64 6.54
CA ARG A 220 -15.92 -16.84 6.68
C ARG A 220 -17.37 -16.53 7.04
N THR A 221 -17.65 -15.36 7.59
CA THR A 221 -19.02 -14.94 7.90
C THR A 221 -19.78 -14.40 6.68
N MET A 222 -19.11 -14.34 5.53
CA MET A 222 -19.68 -13.96 4.22
C MET A 222 -20.19 -15.18 3.48
#